data_AF-A0AAD8ASU5-F1
#
_entry.id   AF-A0AAD8ASU5-F1
#
_cell.length_a   1.000
_cell.length_b   1.000
_cell.length_c   1.000
_cell.angle_alpha   90.00
_cell.angle_beta   90.00
_cell.angle_gamma   90.00
#
_symmetry.space_group_name_H-M   'P 1'
#
loop_
_entity.id
_entity.type
_entity.pdbx_description
1 polymer ?
#
loop_
_entity_poly.entity_id
_entity_poly.type
_entity_poly.pdbx_seq_one_letter_code
_entity_poly.pdbx_strand_id
1 'polypeptide(L)'
;MADRRKNLTGQTVEIAQESERQFMEKHNVPSMLKDVVTKLLANRPVDPLSFLANYFRSSSSDYRIDDIVMKAVQTLTSTHYSRPVFETNLITAFQLLSNSKLSKRLRGMNGAIHKQVLQALCKDVPAPVQEKLLKKIECFDHEAISFSIFRSTVFTCFVLNDFLTLSKNLYTTLDLQRNGKAQKTLCQTSLQQLRKSLSSSKKDVHRIMESSYNLGPDTLYSVIDKAMSENTSQGEYYSHDQFVIEASDIFLSKVKQLH
;
A
#
# COMPACT_ATOMS: atom_id res chain seq x y z
N MET A 1 37.44 -67.02 -47.88
CA MET A 1 36.25 -66.43 -47.22
C MET A 1 36.62 -65.02 -46.83
N ALA A 2 36.02 -64.04 -47.51
CA ALA A 2 36.35 -62.63 -47.41
C ALA A 2 35.42 -61.89 -46.43
N ASP A 3 36.00 -60.93 -45.74
CA ASP A 3 35.47 -59.69 -45.17
C ASP A 3 34.04 -59.61 -44.62
N ARG A 4 33.95 -59.17 -43.36
CA ARG A 4 32.91 -58.22 -42.91
C ARG A 4 33.40 -57.40 -41.71
N ARG A 5 34.11 -56.31 -42.01
CA ARG A 5 34.10 -55.10 -41.17
C ARG A 5 32.69 -54.49 -41.25
N LYS A 6 32.04 -54.28 -40.10
CA LYS A 6 30.84 -53.43 -40.01
C LYS A 6 31.17 -52.21 -39.14
N ASN A 7 30.96 -51.06 -39.76
CA ASN A 7 31.38 -49.74 -39.34
C ASN A 7 30.67 -49.26 -38.06
N LEU A 8 31.45 -48.66 -37.17
CA LEU A 8 31.00 -47.72 -36.14
C LEU A 8 30.66 -46.39 -36.82
N THR A 9 29.39 -46.15 -37.11
CA THR A 9 28.93 -44.78 -37.44
C THR A 9 28.62 -44.06 -36.12
N GLY A 10 29.51 -43.15 -35.75
CA GLY A 10 29.22 -42.16 -34.71
C GLY A 10 28.01 -41.35 -35.12
N GLN A 11 26.94 -41.47 -34.33
CA GLN A 11 25.89 -40.46 -34.31
C GLN A 11 26.44 -39.29 -33.49
N THR A 12 27.06 -38.35 -34.19
CA THR A 12 27.20 -36.99 -33.66
C THR A 12 25.78 -36.43 -33.56
N VAL A 13 25.23 -36.41 -32.35
CA VAL A 13 24.00 -35.68 -32.07
C VAL A 13 24.33 -34.20 -32.28
N GLU A 14 24.02 -33.66 -33.46
CA GLU A 14 23.93 -32.22 -33.62
C GLU A 14 22.85 -31.73 -32.66
N ILE A 15 23.27 -31.15 -31.53
CA ILE A 15 22.40 -30.36 -30.67
C ILE A 15 22.03 -29.16 -31.53
N ALA A 16 20.89 -29.23 -32.21
CA ALA A 16 20.32 -28.10 -32.93
C ALA A 16 20.28 -26.91 -31.96
N GLN A 17 21.07 -25.88 -32.25
CA GLN A 17 21.04 -24.65 -31.47
C GLN A 17 19.63 -24.09 -31.56
N GLU A 18 18.95 -24.03 -30.42
CA GLU A 18 17.63 -23.43 -30.29
C GLU A 18 17.70 -22.00 -30.82
N SER A 19 16.87 -21.68 -31.81
CA SER A 19 16.79 -20.31 -32.33
C SER A 19 16.33 -19.36 -31.23
N GLU A 20 16.84 -18.12 -31.20
CA GLU A 20 16.41 -17.09 -30.24
C GLU A 20 14.89 -16.94 -30.18
N ARG A 21 14.20 -17.06 -31.33
CA ARG A 21 12.74 -17.00 -31.40
C ARG A 21 12.08 -18.20 -30.72
N GLN A 22 12.62 -19.40 -30.93
CA GLN A 22 12.13 -20.62 -30.30
C GLN A 22 12.36 -20.58 -28.78
N PHE A 23 13.51 -20.07 -28.35
CA PHE A 23 13.80 -19.81 -26.94
C PHE A 23 12.78 -18.84 -26.33
N MET A 24 12.53 -17.70 -26.99
CA MET A 24 11.55 -16.71 -26.52
C MET A 24 10.12 -17.27 -26.44
N GLU A 25 9.70 -18.05 -27.43
CA GLU A 25 8.38 -18.70 -27.46
C GLU A 25 8.26 -19.76 -26.36
N LYS A 26 9.28 -20.60 -26.18
CA LYS A 26 9.34 -21.61 -25.11
C LYS A 26 9.28 -21.01 -23.72
N HIS A 27 9.91 -19.85 -23.52
CA HIS A 27 9.87 -19.11 -22.26
C HIS A 27 8.72 -18.10 -22.16
N ASN A 28 7.78 -18.12 -23.11
CA ASN A 28 6.58 -17.27 -23.15
C ASN A 28 6.86 -15.76 -23.04
N VAL A 29 8.05 -15.33 -23.47
CA VAL A 29 8.53 -13.93 -23.40
C VAL A 29 7.56 -12.96 -24.10
N PRO A 30 6.99 -13.27 -25.28
CA PRO A 30 6.05 -12.36 -25.95
C PRO A 30 4.80 -12.06 -25.12
N SER A 31 4.25 -13.06 -24.44
CA SER A 31 3.06 -12.88 -23.59
C SER A 31 3.39 -12.05 -22.34
N MET A 32 4.56 -12.32 -21.72
CA MET A 32 5.04 -11.53 -20.58
C MET A 32 5.27 -10.07 -20.95
N LEU A 33 5.87 -9.80 -22.11
CA LEU A 33 6.08 -8.44 -22.62
C LEU A 33 4.74 -7.75 -22.90
N LYS A 34 3.78 -8.44 -23.51
CA LYS A 34 2.45 -7.87 -23.75
C LYS A 34 1.72 -7.56 -22.44
N ASP A 35 1.77 -8.46 -21.46
CA ASP A 35 1.16 -8.26 -20.14
C ASP A 35 1.81 -7.09 -19.39
N VAL A 36 3.15 -7.02 -19.34
CA VAL A 36 3.82 -5.92 -18.63
C VAL A 36 3.60 -4.57 -19.29
N VAL A 37 3.62 -4.49 -20.62
CA VAL A 37 3.32 -3.23 -21.35
C VAL A 37 1.87 -2.83 -21.12
N THR A 38 0.93 -3.77 -21.16
CA THR A 38 -0.49 -3.50 -20.86
C THR A 38 -0.64 -2.95 -19.44
N LYS A 39 0.02 -3.56 -18.45
CA LYS A 39 -0.01 -3.12 -17.04
C LYS A 39 0.69 -1.77 -16.85
N LEU A 40 1.79 -1.52 -17.55
CA LEU A 40 2.51 -0.25 -17.50
C LEU A 40 1.63 0.89 -18.04
N LEU A 41 0.98 0.66 -19.19
CA LEU A 41 0.09 1.63 -19.83
C LEU A 41 -1.19 1.88 -19.01
N ALA A 42 -1.73 0.84 -18.39
CA ALA A 42 -2.93 0.93 -17.57
C ALA A 42 -2.68 1.65 -16.24
N ASN A 43 -1.58 1.32 -15.55
CA ASN A 43 -1.30 1.86 -14.22
C ASN A 43 -0.53 3.18 -14.24
N ARG A 44 0.20 3.49 -15.32
CA ARG A 44 1.02 4.71 -15.46
C ARG A 44 1.81 5.04 -14.19
N PRO A 45 2.66 4.11 -13.71
CA PRO A 45 3.40 4.29 -12.47
C PRO A 45 4.35 5.49 -12.56
N VAL A 46 4.60 6.14 -11.42
CA VAL A 46 5.51 7.30 -11.31
C VAL A 46 6.94 6.92 -11.72
N ASP A 47 7.36 5.69 -11.41
CA ASP A 47 8.65 5.12 -11.83
C ASP A 47 8.43 3.85 -12.69
N PRO A 48 8.43 4.00 -14.03
CA PRO A 48 8.30 2.89 -14.97
C PRO A 48 9.40 1.84 -14.85
N LEU A 49 10.64 2.23 -14.57
CA LEU A 49 11.79 1.31 -14.58
C LEU A 49 11.75 0.40 -13.35
N SER A 50 11.51 0.97 -12.18
CA SER A 50 11.30 0.18 -10.95
C SER A 50 10.09 -0.74 -11.07
N PHE A 51 9.02 -0.29 -11.73
CA PHE A 51 7.85 -1.13 -12.00
C PHE A 51 8.21 -2.36 -12.85
N LEU A 52 8.94 -2.17 -13.95
CA LEU A 52 9.38 -3.24 -14.84
C LEU A 52 10.32 -4.24 -14.15
N ALA A 53 11.33 -3.73 -13.42
CA ALA A 53 12.28 -4.57 -12.70
C ALA A 53 11.59 -5.50 -11.71
N ASN A 54 10.62 -4.96 -10.97
CA ASN A 54 9.83 -5.74 -10.01
C ASN A 54 8.88 -6.72 -10.71
N TYR A 55 8.27 -6.35 -11.84
CA TYR A 55 7.42 -7.26 -12.61
C TYR A 55 8.20 -8.52 -13.02
N PHE A 56 9.39 -8.38 -13.60
CA PHE A 56 10.19 -9.53 -14.06
C PHE A 56 10.76 -10.35 -12.91
N ARG A 57 11.21 -9.70 -11.82
CA ARG A 57 11.61 -10.40 -10.59
C ARG A 57 10.46 -11.24 -10.02
N SER A 58 9.25 -10.70 -10.08
CA SER A 58 8.03 -11.39 -9.65
C SER A 58 7.47 -12.38 -10.67
N SER A 59 8.21 -12.72 -11.73
CA SER A 59 7.74 -13.65 -12.78
C SER A 59 8.50 -14.99 -12.81
N SER A 60 9.55 -15.17 -12.00
CA SER A 60 10.32 -16.42 -11.88
C SER A 60 9.58 -17.51 -11.09
N SER A 61 9.71 -18.77 -11.51
CA SER A 61 8.91 -19.93 -11.07
C SER A 61 9.07 -20.39 -9.61
N ASP A 62 10.11 -19.94 -8.90
CA ASP A 62 10.33 -20.24 -7.48
C ASP A 62 9.73 -19.14 -6.59
N TYR A 63 8.41 -19.11 -6.49
CA TYR A 63 7.76 -18.10 -5.66
C TYR A 63 7.82 -18.47 -4.19
N ARG A 64 8.59 -17.71 -3.41
CA ARG A 64 8.38 -17.64 -1.96
C ARG A 64 7.10 -16.86 -1.68
N ILE A 65 6.45 -17.13 -0.55
CA ILE A 65 5.27 -16.36 -0.11
C ILE A 65 5.59 -14.85 -0.08
N ASP A 66 6.80 -14.51 0.36
CA ASP A 66 7.34 -13.14 0.38
C ASP A 66 7.29 -12.48 -1.02
N ASP A 67 7.64 -13.21 -2.08
CA ASP A 67 7.63 -12.68 -3.46
C ASP A 67 6.20 -12.44 -3.96
N ILE A 68 5.25 -13.32 -3.58
CA ILE A 68 3.84 -13.18 -3.92
C ILE A 68 3.24 -11.97 -3.19
N VAL A 69 3.56 -11.80 -1.91
CA VAL A 69 3.16 -10.63 -1.11
C VAL A 69 3.72 -9.36 -1.73
N MET A 70 5.01 -9.33 -2.05
CA MET A 70 5.63 -8.17 -2.71
C MET A 70 4.96 -7.84 -4.05
N LYS A 71 4.64 -8.85 -4.88
CA LYS A 71 3.93 -8.65 -6.15
C LYS A 71 2.52 -8.12 -5.96
N ALA A 72 1.80 -8.62 -4.95
CA ALA A 72 0.46 -8.13 -4.61
C ALA A 72 0.53 -6.67 -4.14
N VAL A 73 1.45 -6.35 -3.23
CA VAL A 73 1.68 -4.98 -2.73
C VAL A 73 2.08 -4.04 -3.87
N GLN A 74 2.93 -4.48 -4.80
CA GLN A 74 3.27 -3.69 -6.00
C GLN A 74 2.03 -3.43 -6.87
N THR A 75 1.19 -4.46 -7.08
CA THR A 75 -0.05 -4.32 -7.84
C THR A 75 -0.97 -3.28 -7.19
N LEU A 76 -1.12 -3.34 -5.86
CA LEU A 76 -1.93 -2.39 -5.09
C LEU A 76 -1.37 -0.96 -5.14
N THR A 77 -0.05 -0.80 -5.01
CA THR A 77 0.62 0.51 -4.95
C THR A 77 0.84 1.15 -6.33
N SER A 78 0.59 0.42 -7.41
CA SER A 78 0.79 0.90 -8.79
C SER A 78 -0.12 2.06 -9.19
N THR A 79 -1.27 2.22 -8.52
CA THR A 79 -2.25 3.27 -8.80
C THR A 79 -2.84 3.78 -7.48
N HIS A 80 -3.09 5.09 -7.39
CA HIS A 80 -3.76 5.69 -6.24
C HIS A 80 -5.17 5.11 -6.03
N TYR A 81 -5.54 4.85 -4.77
CA TYR A 81 -6.80 4.15 -4.41
C TYR A 81 -8.08 4.88 -4.79
N SER A 82 -8.02 6.18 -5.09
CA SER A 82 -9.17 6.95 -5.59
C SER A 82 -9.48 6.72 -7.07
N ARG A 83 -8.61 6.02 -7.81
CA ARG A 83 -8.81 5.76 -9.25
C ARG A 83 -9.71 4.53 -9.45
N PRO A 84 -10.60 4.52 -10.46
CA PRO A 84 -11.46 3.36 -10.73
C PRO A 84 -10.71 2.05 -10.95
N VAL A 85 -9.52 2.11 -11.57
CA VAL A 85 -8.66 0.94 -11.86
C VAL A 85 -8.18 0.24 -10.58
N PHE A 86 -8.16 0.94 -9.44
CA PHE A 86 -7.73 0.37 -8.17
C PHE A 86 -8.57 -0.84 -7.74
N GLU A 87 -9.87 -0.87 -8.04
CA GLU A 87 -10.72 -2.01 -7.71
C GLU A 87 -10.29 -3.26 -8.48
N THR A 88 -9.88 -3.12 -9.74
CA THR A 88 -9.31 -4.22 -10.54
C THR A 88 -7.97 -4.69 -9.95
N ASN A 89 -7.12 -3.77 -9.49
CA ASN A 89 -5.86 -4.09 -8.83
C ASN A 89 -6.09 -4.84 -7.50
N LEU A 90 -7.10 -4.45 -6.72
CA LEU A 90 -7.52 -5.15 -5.50
C LEU A 90 -7.92 -6.60 -5.78
N ILE A 91 -8.79 -6.82 -6.79
CA ILE A 91 -9.23 -8.16 -7.17
C ILE A 91 -8.04 -9.00 -7.62
N THR A 92 -7.17 -8.42 -8.46
CA THR A 92 -5.98 -9.11 -8.99
C THR A 92 -5.01 -9.51 -7.87
N ALA A 93 -4.75 -8.60 -6.93
CA ALA A 93 -3.91 -8.86 -5.77
C ALA A 93 -4.51 -9.94 -4.87
N PHE A 94 -5.82 -9.87 -4.58
CA PHE A 94 -6.51 -10.86 -3.76
C PHE A 94 -6.48 -12.25 -4.41
N GLN A 95 -6.72 -12.35 -5.71
CA GLN A 95 -6.64 -13.61 -6.46
C GLN A 95 -5.22 -14.18 -6.47
N LEU A 96 -4.21 -13.32 -6.67
CA LEU A 96 -2.81 -13.72 -6.63
C LEU A 96 -2.45 -14.34 -5.27
N LEU A 97 -2.84 -13.68 -4.17
CA LEU A 97 -2.60 -14.15 -2.80
C LEU A 97 -3.40 -15.43 -2.49
N SER A 98 -4.66 -15.51 -2.93
CA SER A 98 -5.54 -16.66 -2.69
C SER A 98 -5.15 -17.92 -3.48
N ASN A 99 -4.51 -17.73 -4.64
CA ASN A 99 -4.03 -18.82 -5.49
C ASN A 99 -2.62 -19.29 -5.12
N SER A 100 -1.95 -18.62 -4.17
CA SER A 100 -0.67 -19.07 -3.64
C SER A 100 -0.85 -20.44 -2.98
N LYS A 101 -0.07 -21.44 -3.44
CA LYS A 101 -0.17 -22.81 -2.92
C LYS A 101 0.54 -22.88 -1.56
N LEU A 102 -0.13 -22.45 -0.48
CA LEU A 102 0.34 -22.70 0.89
C LEU A 102 0.34 -24.21 1.22
N SER A 103 -0.61 -24.97 0.67
CA SER A 103 -0.73 -26.43 0.84
C SER A 103 -1.64 -27.04 -0.23
N LYS A 104 -1.44 -28.33 -0.59
CA LYS A 104 -2.22 -29.06 -1.63
C LYS A 104 -3.74 -29.11 -1.37
N ARG A 105 -4.21 -28.76 -0.18
CA ARG A 105 -5.63 -28.90 0.25
C ARG A 105 -6.36 -27.60 0.61
N LEU A 106 -5.66 -26.47 0.74
CA LEU A 106 -6.27 -25.21 1.18
C LEU A 106 -6.05 -24.14 0.11
N ARG A 107 -7.15 -23.68 -0.48
CA ARG A 107 -7.20 -22.51 -1.38
C ARG A 107 -7.77 -21.34 -0.61
N GLY A 108 -7.26 -20.14 -0.84
CA GLY A 108 -7.70 -18.92 -0.16
C GLY A 108 -6.58 -18.24 0.61
N MET A 109 -6.77 -16.95 0.85
CA MET A 109 -5.87 -16.11 1.64
C MET A 109 -6.15 -16.32 3.13
N ASN A 110 -5.10 -16.57 3.92
CA ASN A 110 -5.21 -16.65 5.37
C ASN A 110 -4.75 -15.35 6.06
N GLY A 111 -5.02 -15.23 7.36
CA GLY A 111 -4.64 -14.08 8.16
C GLY A 111 -3.13 -13.84 8.20
N ALA A 112 -2.30 -14.90 8.15
CA ALA A 112 -0.85 -14.75 8.16
C ALA A 112 -0.33 -14.00 6.91
N ILE A 113 -0.78 -14.39 5.71
CA ILE A 113 -0.44 -13.66 4.47
C ILE A 113 -1.04 -12.27 4.48
N HIS A 114 -2.28 -12.12 4.96
CA HIS A 114 -2.94 -10.82 5.09
C HIS A 114 -2.15 -9.85 5.96
N LYS A 115 -1.68 -10.31 7.13
CA LYS A 115 -0.83 -9.54 8.03
C LYS A 115 0.46 -9.08 7.34
N GLN A 116 1.12 -9.94 6.57
CA GLN A 116 2.31 -9.55 5.80
C GLN A 116 2.01 -8.45 4.77
N VAL A 117 0.87 -8.53 4.08
CA VAL A 117 0.43 -7.47 3.15
C VAL A 117 0.19 -6.16 3.90
N LEU A 118 -0.52 -6.17 5.03
CA LEU A 118 -0.79 -4.97 5.82
C LEU A 118 0.51 -4.35 6.35
N GLN A 119 1.45 -5.17 6.82
CA GLN A 119 2.77 -4.73 7.28
C GLN A 119 3.56 -4.08 6.14
N ALA A 120 3.58 -4.69 4.96
CA ALA A 120 4.27 -4.14 3.79
C ALA A 120 3.67 -2.82 3.29
N LEU A 121 2.33 -2.68 3.32
CA LEU A 121 1.63 -1.43 2.98
C LEU A 121 1.87 -0.32 4.01
N CYS A 122 2.20 -0.67 5.25
CA CYS A 122 2.43 0.28 6.34
C CYS A 122 3.92 0.44 6.71
N LYS A 123 4.85 0.06 5.82
CA LYS A 123 6.29 0.09 6.10
C LYS A 123 6.83 1.48 6.49
N ASP A 124 6.21 2.55 5.97
CA ASP A 124 6.60 3.94 6.20
C ASP A 124 5.75 4.63 7.31
N VAL A 125 4.85 3.86 7.94
CA VAL A 125 4.01 4.31 9.06
C VAL A 125 4.80 4.19 10.36
N PRO A 126 4.76 5.18 11.27
CA PRO A 126 5.44 5.06 12.57
C PRO A 126 4.99 3.81 13.33
N ALA A 127 5.95 3.05 13.87
CA ALA A 127 5.71 1.81 14.61
C ALA A 127 4.55 1.86 15.65
N PRO A 128 4.43 2.89 16.52
CA PRO A 128 3.31 2.94 17.48
C PRO A 128 1.94 3.08 16.79
N VAL A 129 1.89 3.73 15.63
CA VAL A 129 0.66 3.89 14.84
C VAL A 129 0.33 2.58 14.12
N GLN A 130 1.35 1.91 13.56
CA GLN A 130 1.19 0.60 12.92
C GLN A 130 0.67 -0.44 13.91
N GLU A 131 1.19 -0.49 15.14
CA GLU A 131 0.74 -1.41 16.17
C GLU A 131 -0.74 -1.17 16.53
N LYS A 132 -1.13 0.09 16.75
CA LYS A 132 -2.53 0.45 17.03
C LYS A 132 -3.46 0.13 15.85
N LEU A 133 -3.00 0.32 14.62
CA LEU A 133 -3.76 -0.05 13.43
C LEU A 133 -3.95 -1.56 13.35
N LEU A 134 -2.87 -2.35 13.41
CA LEU A 134 -2.93 -3.80 13.29
C LEU A 134 -3.82 -4.41 14.37
N LYS A 135 -3.74 -3.93 15.62
CA LYS A 135 -4.67 -4.34 16.70
C LYS A 135 -6.16 -4.16 16.35
N LYS A 136 -6.51 -3.25 15.44
CA LYS A 136 -7.89 -3.01 15.01
C LYS A 136 -8.30 -3.84 13.79
N ILE A 137 -7.37 -4.17 12.90
CA ILE A 137 -7.67 -4.69 11.56
C ILE A 137 -6.99 -6.00 11.20
N GLU A 138 -6.15 -6.56 12.09
CA GLU A 138 -5.56 -7.87 11.87
C GLU A 138 -6.57 -8.98 12.16
N CYS A 139 -6.44 -10.07 11.42
CA CYS A 139 -7.18 -11.31 11.61
C CYS A 139 -6.24 -12.37 12.20
N PHE A 140 -6.80 -13.45 12.75
CA PHE A 140 -5.96 -14.55 13.24
C PHE A 140 -5.22 -15.22 12.09
N ASP A 141 -3.99 -15.69 12.33
CA ASP A 141 -3.12 -16.25 11.28
C ASP A 141 -3.76 -17.36 10.44
N HIS A 142 -4.62 -18.16 11.07
CA HIS A 142 -5.33 -19.29 10.46
C HIS A 142 -6.72 -18.93 9.91
N GLU A 143 -7.20 -17.71 10.13
CA GLU A 143 -8.50 -17.25 9.66
C GLU A 143 -8.51 -17.11 8.13
N ALA A 144 -9.58 -17.58 7.50
CA ALA A 144 -9.77 -17.40 6.07
C ALA A 144 -10.30 -15.98 5.77
N ILE A 145 -9.57 -15.23 4.96
CA ILE A 145 -9.86 -13.81 4.70
C ILE A 145 -10.76 -13.68 3.48
N SER A 146 -11.92 -13.06 3.68
CA SER A 146 -12.83 -12.72 2.57
C SER A 146 -12.32 -11.50 1.79
N PHE A 147 -12.73 -11.39 0.52
CA PHE A 147 -12.39 -10.23 -0.31
C PHE A 147 -12.86 -8.90 0.33
N SER A 148 -14.03 -8.89 1.00
CA SER A 148 -14.56 -7.71 1.66
C SER A 148 -13.65 -7.20 2.79
N ILE A 149 -13.16 -8.12 3.62
CA ILE A 149 -12.20 -7.81 4.71
C ILE A 149 -10.88 -7.34 4.11
N PHE A 150 -10.33 -8.08 3.13
CA PHE A 150 -9.11 -7.68 2.43
C PHE A 150 -9.22 -6.26 1.85
N ARG A 151 -10.30 -5.99 1.11
CA ARG A 151 -10.57 -4.68 0.51
C ARG A 151 -10.64 -3.57 1.55
N SER A 152 -11.42 -3.76 2.62
CA SER A 152 -11.59 -2.74 3.66
C SER A 152 -10.29 -2.43 4.40
N THR A 153 -9.51 -3.46 4.73
CA THR A 153 -8.25 -3.31 5.48
C THR A 153 -7.15 -2.69 4.64
N VAL A 154 -7.00 -3.14 3.38
CA VAL A 154 -6.07 -2.53 2.41
C VAL A 154 -6.41 -1.05 2.19
N PHE A 155 -7.69 -0.73 1.96
CA PHE A 155 -8.13 0.66 1.79
C PHE A 155 -7.82 1.51 3.03
N THR A 156 -8.01 0.96 4.24
CA THR A 156 -7.67 1.64 5.49
C THR A 156 -6.18 1.96 5.57
N CYS A 157 -5.29 1.04 5.18
CA CYS A 157 -3.85 1.28 5.14
C CYS A 157 -3.47 2.40 4.15
N PHE A 158 -4.06 2.42 2.96
CA PHE A 158 -3.80 3.46 1.97
C PHE A 158 -4.26 4.85 2.46
N VAL A 159 -5.50 4.94 2.96
CA VAL A 159 -6.04 6.20 3.47
C VAL A 159 -5.23 6.70 4.67
N LEU A 160 -4.75 5.80 5.54
CA LEU A 160 -3.86 6.17 6.65
C LEU A 160 -2.55 6.77 6.15
N ASN A 161 -1.89 6.15 5.15
CA ASN A 161 -0.63 6.68 4.60
C ASN A 161 -0.79 8.10 4.04
N ASP A 162 -1.88 8.35 3.30
CA ASP A 162 -2.22 9.68 2.80
C ASP A 162 -2.50 10.65 3.94
N PHE A 163 -3.30 10.23 4.92
CA PHE A 163 -3.64 11.04 6.09
C PHE A 163 -2.39 11.44 6.88
N LEU A 164 -1.43 10.52 7.05
CA LEU A 164 -0.15 10.81 7.68
C LEU A 164 0.67 11.79 6.85
N THR A 165 0.69 11.63 5.52
CA THR A 165 1.38 12.56 4.62
C THR A 165 0.80 13.97 4.73
N LEU A 166 -0.52 14.09 4.73
CA LEU A 166 -1.22 15.36 4.93
C LEU A 166 -0.95 15.95 6.33
N SER A 167 -0.90 15.11 7.36
CA SER A 167 -0.60 15.55 8.73
C SER A 167 0.83 16.07 8.87
N LYS A 168 1.80 15.41 8.22
CA LYS A 168 3.20 15.87 8.15
C LYS A 168 3.29 17.24 7.48
N ASN A 169 2.61 17.42 6.34
CA ASN A 169 2.57 18.69 5.62
C ASN A 169 1.90 19.81 6.43
N LEU A 170 0.83 19.49 7.16
CA LEU A 170 0.18 20.42 8.06
C LEU A 170 1.14 20.87 9.17
N TYR A 171 1.86 19.93 9.79
CA TYR A 171 2.88 20.29 10.79
C TYR A 171 3.95 21.22 10.22
N THR A 172 4.47 20.94 9.02
CA THR A 172 5.46 21.82 8.35
C THR A 172 4.92 23.24 8.13
N THR A 173 3.61 23.39 7.98
CA THR A 173 2.97 24.72 7.85
C THR A 173 2.84 25.42 9.21
N LEU A 174 2.64 24.67 10.29
CA LEU A 174 2.53 25.19 11.66
C LEU A 174 3.89 25.49 12.29
N ASP A 175 4.96 24.84 11.84
CA ASP A 175 6.35 25.16 12.20
C ASP A 175 6.83 26.42 11.45
N LEU A 176 6.31 27.57 11.87
CA LEU A 176 6.56 28.87 11.23
C LEU A 176 8.05 29.23 11.14
N GLN A 177 8.85 28.74 12.09
CA GLN A 177 10.30 29.00 12.17
C GLN A 177 11.15 27.92 11.50
N ARG A 178 10.54 26.82 11.03
CA ARG A 178 11.22 25.69 10.38
C ARG A 178 12.38 25.11 11.20
N ASN A 179 12.21 25.09 12.51
CA ASN A 179 13.23 24.61 13.46
C ASN A 179 12.85 23.27 14.12
N GLY A 180 11.79 22.62 13.63
CA GLY A 180 11.26 21.37 14.17
C GLY A 180 10.48 21.54 15.47
N LYS A 181 10.07 22.78 15.80
CA LYS A 181 9.33 23.12 17.02
C LYS A 181 8.17 24.06 16.70
N ALA A 182 7.04 23.47 16.34
CA ALA A 182 5.79 24.20 16.19
C ALA A 182 5.21 24.57 17.57
N GLN A 183 4.56 25.74 17.67
CA GLN A 183 3.91 26.16 18.91
C GLN A 183 2.80 25.19 19.30
N LYS A 184 2.77 24.78 20.56
CA LYS A 184 1.79 23.80 21.06
C LYS A 184 0.34 24.25 20.85
N THR A 185 0.04 25.51 21.11
CA THR A 185 -1.32 26.08 20.94
C THR A 185 -1.81 25.92 19.50
N LEU A 186 -0.98 26.28 18.51
CA LEU A 186 -1.30 26.09 17.08
C LEU A 186 -1.56 24.64 16.71
N CYS A 187 -0.69 23.74 17.17
CA CYS A 187 -0.82 22.31 16.94
C CYS A 187 -2.10 21.74 17.57
N GLN A 188 -2.37 22.05 18.83
CA GLN A 188 -3.55 21.57 19.55
C GLN A 188 -4.84 22.10 18.93
N THR A 189 -4.88 23.38 18.56
CA THR A 189 -6.00 24.00 17.88
C THR A 189 -6.29 23.30 16.54
N SER A 190 -5.25 23.04 15.75
CA SER A 190 -5.38 22.32 14.48
C SER A 190 -5.86 20.87 14.66
N LEU A 191 -5.29 20.14 15.62
CA LEU A 191 -5.71 18.78 15.97
C LEU A 191 -7.15 18.75 16.49
N GLN A 192 -7.57 19.74 17.27
CA GLN A 192 -8.93 19.85 17.76
C GLN A 192 -9.91 20.10 16.60
N GLN A 193 -9.54 20.93 15.62
CA GLN A 193 -10.36 21.16 14.45
C GLN A 193 -10.48 19.91 13.57
N LEU A 194 -9.38 19.15 13.41
CA LEU A 194 -9.41 17.83 12.77
C LEU A 194 -10.35 16.87 13.52
N ARG A 195 -10.25 16.79 14.86
CA ARG A 195 -11.14 15.95 15.70
C ARG A 195 -12.61 16.32 15.51
N LYS A 196 -12.95 17.62 15.54
CA LYS A 196 -14.31 18.11 15.33
C LYS A 196 -14.83 17.76 13.93
N SER A 197 -14.00 17.93 12.92
CA SER A 197 -14.39 17.67 11.53
C SER A 197 -14.58 16.18 11.24
N LEU A 198 -13.85 15.32 11.94
CA LEU A 198 -13.98 13.86 11.81
C LEU A 198 -15.03 13.26 12.76
N SER A 199 -15.50 14.01 13.77
CA SER A 199 -16.51 13.51 14.72
C SER A 199 -17.90 13.34 14.09
N SER A 200 -18.23 14.11 13.05
CA SER A 200 -19.46 14.07 12.25
C SER A 200 -19.56 12.86 11.30
N SER A 201 -19.37 11.65 11.83
CA SER A 201 -19.31 10.42 11.02
C SER A 201 -20.69 9.84 10.69
N LYS A 202 -21.27 10.17 9.53
CA LYS A 202 -22.27 9.34 8.79
C LYS A 202 -22.18 9.59 7.28
N LYS A 203 -22.73 8.68 6.46
CA LYS A 203 -22.87 8.77 4.97
C LYS A 203 -23.72 9.96 4.47
N ASP A 204 -24.00 10.91 5.35
CA ASP A 204 -24.87 12.04 5.09
C ASP A 204 -24.06 13.14 4.41
N VAL A 205 -24.49 13.52 3.20
CA VAL A 205 -23.86 14.56 2.39
C VAL A 205 -23.76 15.88 3.15
N HIS A 206 -24.76 16.21 3.99
CA HIS A 206 -24.75 17.43 4.80
C HIS A 206 -23.62 17.44 5.83
N ARG A 207 -23.32 16.29 6.45
CA ARG A 207 -22.24 16.16 7.42
C ARG A 207 -20.86 16.19 6.77
N ILE A 208 -20.74 15.63 5.56
CA ILE A 208 -19.51 15.74 4.77
C ILE A 208 -19.25 17.21 4.39
N MET A 209 -20.29 17.96 4.00
CA MET A 209 -20.19 19.40 3.76
C MET A 209 -19.81 20.17 5.03
N GLU A 210 -20.43 19.86 6.17
CA GLU A 210 -20.11 20.49 7.46
C GLU A 210 -18.65 20.22 7.88
N SER A 211 -18.17 18.98 7.75
CA SER A 211 -16.76 18.64 7.95
C SER A 211 -15.84 19.44 7.03
N SER A 212 -16.23 19.60 5.77
CA SER A 212 -15.44 20.33 4.77
C SER A 212 -15.42 21.84 5.07
N TYR A 213 -16.54 22.40 5.52
CA TYR A 213 -16.65 23.79 5.98
C TYR A 213 -15.79 24.05 7.23
N ASN A 214 -15.80 23.10 8.18
CA ASN A 214 -14.98 23.18 9.38
C ASN A 214 -13.48 23.11 9.08
N LEU A 215 -13.07 22.35 8.06
CA LEU A 215 -11.69 22.33 7.55
C LEU A 215 -11.43 23.39 6.47
N GLY A 216 -12.41 24.25 6.20
CA GLY A 216 -12.28 25.32 5.22
C GLY A 216 -11.24 26.36 5.65
N PRO A 217 -10.63 27.07 4.69
CA PRO A 217 -9.57 28.03 4.96
C PRO A 217 -10.02 29.12 5.94
N ASP A 218 -11.25 29.63 5.80
CA ASP A 218 -11.76 30.73 6.64
C ASP A 218 -11.94 30.29 8.11
N THR A 219 -12.54 29.11 8.32
CA THR A 219 -12.74 28.55 9.67
C THR A 219 -11.39 28.23 10.33
N LEU A 220 -10.47 27.59 9.59
CA LEU A 220 -9.14 27.28 10.10
C LEU A 220 -8.36 28.55 10.42
N TYR A 221 -8.39 29.54 9.54
CA TYR A 221 -7.73 30.82 9.75
C TYR A 221 -8.26 31.52 11.00
N SER A 222 -9.57 31.66 11.14
CA SER A 222 -10.19 32.29 12.32
C SER A 222 -9.83 31.59 13.62
N VAL A 223 -9.84 30.26 13.63
CA VAL A 223 -9.54 29.46 14.82
C VAL A 223 -8.05 29.52 15.18
N ILE A 224 -7.16 29.55 14.18
CA ILE A 224 -5.72 29.71 14.36
C ILE A 224 -5.36 31.14 14.81
N ASP A 225 -5.93 32.16 14.18
CA ASP A 225 -5.68 33.57 14.49
C ASP A 225 -6.12 33.89 15.93
N LYS A 226 -7.28 33.38 16.33
CA LYS A 226 -7.72 33.43 17.72
C LYS A 226 -6.72 32.76 18.67
N ALA A 227 -6.26 31.56 18.36
CA ALA A 227 -5.28 30.85 19.18
C ALA A 227 -3.92 31.57 19.27
N MET A 228 -3.53 32.32 18.23
CA MET A 228 -2.33 33.17 18.24
C MET A 228 -2.51 34.39 19.14
N SER A 229 -3.69 35.00 19.13
CA SER A 229 -4.00 36.19 19.95
C SER A 229 -4.12 35.87 21.45
N GLU A 230 -4.60 34.67 21.80
CA GLU A 230 -4.81 34.22 23.19
C GLU A 230 -3.56 33.56 23.79
N ASN A 231 -2.45 33.50 23.04
CA ASN A 231 -1.30 32.67 23.36
C ASN A 231 -0.51 33.22 24.57
N THR A 232 -0.79 32.68 25.76
CA THR A 232 -0.09 32.97 27.02
C THR A 232 1.01 31.96 27.32
N SER A 233 1.11 30.89 26.54
CA SER A 233 1.98 29.73 26.77
C SER A 233 3.36 29.92 26.12
N GLN A 234 4.18 30.81 26.67
CA GLN A 234 5.57 30.93 26.23
C GLN A 234 6.34 29.64 26.56
N GLY A 235 6.80 28.91 25.54
CA GLY A 235 7.81 27.86 25.68
C GLY A 235 7.37 26.41 25.49
N GLU A 236 6.08 26.12 25.25
CA GLU A 236 5.64 24.75 24.94
C GLU A 236 5.54 24.51 23.43
N TYR A 237 6.19 23.44 22.97
CA TYR A 237 6.29 23.11 21.55
C TYR A 237 5.90 21.66 21.28
N TYR A 238 5.40 21.41 20.08
CA TYR A 238 5.18 20.08 19.54
C TYR A 238 6.35 19.70 18.64
N SER A 239 6.85 18.47 18.77
CA SER A 239 7.68 17.87 17.74
C SER A 239 6.82 17.37 16.57
N HIS A 240 7.46 17.18 15.42
CA HIS A 240 6.83 16.59 14.24
C HIS A 240 6.17 15.24 14.57
N ASP A 241 6.91 14.35 15.23
CA ASP A 241 6.43 13.00 15.54
C ASP A 241 5.28 13.00 16.54
N GLN A 242 5.32 13.88 17.54
CA GLN A 242 4.23 14.03 18.49
C GLN A 242 2.94 14.45 17.79
N PHE A 243 3.02 15.44 16.90
CA PHE A 243 1.87 15.89 16.13
C PHE A 243 1.30 14.79 15.24
N VAL A 244 2.16 14.07 14.51
CA VAL A 244 1.75 13.00 13.58
C VAL A 244 1.12 11.83 14.34
N ILE A 245 1.67 11.43 15.49
CA ILE A 245 1.10 10.37 16.33
C ILE A 245 -0.28 10.80 16.85
N GLU A 246 -0.42 12.01 17.38
CA GLU A 246 -1.72 12.50 17.86
C GLU A 246 -2.75 12.62 16.73
N ALA A 247 -2.35 13.09 15.55
CA ALA A 247 -3.21 13.15 14.38
C ALA A 247 -3.69 11.74 13.99
N SER A 248 -2.78 10.77 13.99
CA SER A 248 -3.10 9.38 13.67
C SER A 248 -4.11 8.77 14.64
N ASP A 249 -4.07 9.12 15.93
CA ASP A 249 -5.04 8.65 16.91
C ASP A 249 -6.46 9.16 16.60
N ILE A 250 -6.58 10.36 16.03
CA ILE A 250 -7.87 10.88 15.53
C ILE A 250 -8.40 9.98 14.42
N PHE A 251 -7.56 9.63 13.44
CA PHE A 251 -7.94 8.74 12.35
C PHE A 251 -8.33 7.34 12.87
N LEU A 252 -7.50 6.75 13.72
CA LEU A 252 -7.70 5.41 14.27
C LEU A 252 -8.95 5.30 15.14
N SER A 253 -9.41 6.41 15.75
CA SER A 253 -10.70 6.45 16.45
C SER A 253 -11.90 6.15 15.54
N LYS A 254 -11.76 6.33 14.22
CA LYS A 254 -12.80 6.07 13.21
C LYS A 254 -12.65 4.72 12.53
N VAL A 255 -11.51 4.06 12.68
CA VAL A 255 -11.28 2.73 12.14
C VAL A 255 -12.07 1.72 12.96
N LYS A 256 -13.03 1.06 12.28
CA LYS A 256 -13.84 -0.01 12.84
C LYS A 256 -12.95 -1.19 13.21
N GLN A 257 -13.15 -1.72 14.42
CA GLN A 257 -12.48 -2.92 14.87
C GLN A 257 -13.10 -4.15 14.19
N LEU A 258 -12.27 -5.07 13.70
CA LEU A 258 -12.74 -6.30 13.06
C LEU A 258 -13.23 -7.34 14.07
N HIS A 259 -12.62 -7.38 15.26
CA HIS A 259 -12.92 -8.32 16.36
C HIS A 259 -13.24 -7.58 17.66
#